data_AF-A0A183NMF3-F1
#
_entry.id   AF-A0A183NMF3-F1
#
_cell.length_a   1.000
_cell.length_b   1.000
_cell.length_c   1.000
_cell.angle_alpha   90.00
_cell.angle_beta   90.00
_cell.angle_gamma   90.00
#
_symmetry.space_group_name_H-M   'P 1'
#
loop_
_entity.id
_entity.type
_entity.pdbx_description
1 polymer ?
#
loop_
_entity_poly.entity_id
_entity_poly.type
_entity_poly.pdbx_seq_one_letter_code
_entity_poly.pdbx_strand_id
1 'polypeptide(L)'
;MTGNQKKYVYLPDVYSKHRLSLCVQELSKFCSAIPAALVLLIISWSYYVVTFVVIQDLITSTFLLLFFFAPYHVLFILFLWSFWKSTYTQITTIPKNFYLTANETKYFIELENDHDRSEFINNLSVTKQ
;
A
#
# COMPACT_ATOMS: atom_id res chain seq x y z
N MET A 1 -31.50 -8.31 -32.19
CA MET A 1 -30.39 -7.85 -33.06
C MET A 1 -29.96 -6.50 -32.50
N THR A 2 -28.77 -6.23 -31.99
CA THR A 2 -27.47 -6.90 -32.04
C THR A 2 -26.66 -6.26 -30.89
N GLY A 3 -26.30 -7.04 -29.87
CA GLY A 3 -24.90 -7.27 -29.55
C GLY A 3 -24.19 -6.15 -28.78
N ASN A 4 -24.63 -5.85 -27.55
CA ASN A 4 -23.85 -5.08 -26.58
C ASN A 4 -22.69 -5.94 -26.04
N GLN A 5 -21.70 -6.22 -26.88
CA GLN A 5 -20.47 -6.91 -26.54
C GLN A 5 -19.57 -5.95 -25.76
N LYS A 6 -19.83 -5.82 -24.45
CA LYS A 6 -18.86 -5.30 -23.48
C LYS A 6 -17.69 -6.29 -23.37
N LYS A 7 -16.90 -6.38 -24.43
CA LYS A 7 -15.80 -7.33 -24.59
C LYS A 7 -14.52 -6.64 -24.14
N TYR A 8 -14.40 -6.44 -22.83
CA TYR A 8 -13.09 -6.22 -22.20
C TYR A 8 -12.30 -7.52 -22.43
N VAL A 9 -11.45 -7.52 -23.45
CA VAL A 9 -10.56 -8.64 -23.73
C VAL A 9 -9.50 -8.64 -22.65
N TYR A 10 -9.71 -9.46 -21.62
CA TYR A 10 -8.69 -9.80 -20.65
C TYR A 10 -7.60 -10.62 -21.34
N LEU A 11 -6.35 -10.17 -21.25
CA LEU A 11 -5.18 -11.01 -21.50
C LEU A 11 -5.26 -12.22 -20.55
N PRO A 12 -5.27 -13.47 -21.08
CA PRO A 12 -5.62 -14.67 -20.29
C PRO A 12 -4.63 -14.99 -19.15
N ASP A 13 -3.40 -14.48 -19.17
CA ASP A 13 -2.42 -14.72 -18.09
C ASP A 13 -2.65 -13.88 -16.82
N VAL A 14 -3.40 -12.77 -16.90
CA VAL A 14 -3.57 -11.85 -15.76
C VAL A 14 -4.87 -12.09 -14.98
N TYR A 15 -5.92 -12.65 -15.62
CA TYR A 15 -7.26 -12.77 -15.01
C TYR A 15 -7.46 -14.03 -14.14
N SER A 16 -6.87 -15.17 -14.50
CA SER A 16 -6.93 -16.40 -13.68
C SER A 16 -6.22 -16.21 -12.33
N LYS A 17 -5.12 -15.45 -12.34
CA LYS A 17 -4.39 -15.04 -11.15
C LYS A 17 -5.25 -14.20 -10.19
N HIS A 18 -6.21 -13.42 -10.69
CA HIS A 18 -6.99 -12.43 -9.93
C HIS A 18 -8.09 -13.03 -9.02
N ARG A 19 -8.65 -14.20 -9.35
CA ARG A 19 -9.67 -14.89 -8.50
C ARG A 19 -9.03 -15.78 -7.43
N LEU A 20 -7.95 -16.48 -7.78
CA LEU A 20 -7.11 -17.22 -6.82
C LEU A 20 -6.34 -16.26 -5.89
N SER A 21 -6.07 -15.05 -6.39
CA SER A 21 -5.45 -13.92 -5.69
C SER A 21 -6.25 -13.41 -4.53
N LEU A 22 -7.59 -13.39 -4.48
CA LEU A 22 -8.27 -12.71 -3.37
C LEU A 22 -7.94 -13.32 -2.00
N CYS A 23 -7.95 -14.65 -1.86
CA CYS A 23 -7.57 -15.31 -0.61
C CYS A 23 -6.05 -15.20 -0.34
N VAL A 24 -5.23 -15.30 -1.39
CA VAL A 24 -3.76 -15.18 -1.33
C VAL A 24 -3.29 -13.73 -1.11
N GLN A 25 -4.09 -12.75 -1.51
CA GLN A 25 -3.83 -11.31 -1.43
C GLN A 25 -4.17 -10.79 -0.05
N GLU A 26 -5.28 -11.25 0.53
CA GLU A 26 -5.56 -11.00 1.94
C GLU A 26 -4.49 -11.68 2.81
N LEU A 27 -4.14 -12.95 2.54
CA LEU A 27 -3.06 -13.64 3.26
C LEU A 27 -1.68 -12.98 3.08
N SER A 28 -1.34 -12.50 1.88
CA SER A 28 -0.05 -11.84 1.62
C SER A 28 0.02 -10.42 2.18
N LYS A 29 -1.09 -9.69 2.27
CA LYS A 29 -1.16 -8.42 3.02
C LYS A 29 -0.87 -8.64 4.50
N PHE A 30 -1.51 -9.65 5.11
CA PHE A 30 -1.24 -10.01 6.50
C PHE A 30 0.22 -10.44 6.69
N CYS A 31 0.76 -11.27 5.79
CA CYS A 31 2.15 -11.70 5.84
C CYS A 31 3.14 -10.52 5.65
N SER A 32 2.81 -9.58 4.76
CA SER A 32 3.58 -8.35 4.54
C SER A 32 3.49 -7.38 5.72
N ALA A 33 2.46 -7.48 6.56
CA ALA A 33 2.32 -6.70 7.78
C ALA A 33 3.01 -7.36 9.00
N ILE A 34 3.47 -8.61 8.89
CA ILE A 34 4.18 -9.30 9.98
C ILE A 34 5.43 -8.53 10.43
N PRO A 35 6.33 -8.07 9.55
CA PRO A 35 7.49 -7.29 9.96
C PRO A 35 7.09 -6.03 10.73
N ALA A 36 6.02 -5.39 10.28
CA ALA A 36 5.50 -4.19 10.91
C ALA A 36 4.90 -4.46 12.30
N ALA A 37 4.14 -5.54 12.46
CA ALA A 37 3.61 -5.97 13.75
C ALA A 37 4.72 -6.34 14.74
N LEU A 38 5.80 -6.97 14.27
CA LEU A 38 6.97 -7.32 15.07
C LEU A 38 7.68 -6.07 15.62
N VAL A 39 7.86 -5.05 14.77
CA VAL A 39 8.42 -3.76 15.18
C VAL A 39 7.53 -3.08 16.22
N LEU A 40 6.21 -3.05 16.01
CA LEU A 40 5.27 -2.50 16.99
C LEU A 40 5.28 -3.26 18.32
N LEU A 41 5.41 -4.58 18.29
CA LEU A 41 5.50 -5.42 19.48
C LEU A 41 6.74 -5.06 20.31
N ILE A 42 7.91 -5.00 19.66
CA ILE A 42 9.18 -4.66 20.33
C ILE A 42 9.14 -3.25 20.91
N ILE A 43 8.57 -2.29 20.16
CA ILE A 43 8.42 -0.91 20.60
C ILE A 43 7.45 -0.80 21.78
N SER A 44 6.32 -1.53 21.73
CA SER A 44 5.34 -1.56 22.82
C SER A 44 5.92 -2.18 24.09
N TRP A 45 6.71 -3.24 23.95
CA TRP A 45 7.40 -3.87 25.07
C TRP A 45 8.43 -2.93 25.69
N SER A 46 9.26 -2.30 24.85
CA SER A 46 10.26 -1.33 25.30
C SER A 46 9.61 -0.13 26.00
N TYR A 47 8.47 0.32 25.48
CA TYR A 47 7.66 1.37 26.09
C TYR A 47 7.18 0.99 27.50
N TYR A 48 6.67 -0.23 27.67
CA TYR A 48 6.21 -0.73 28.97
C TYR A 48 7.34 -0.75 30.01
N VAL A 49 8.51 -1.30 29.65
CA VAL A 49 9.66 -1.37 30.57
C VAL A 49 10.15 0.03 30.96
N VAL A 50 10.27 0.94 29.99
CA VAL A 50 10.75 2.30 30.27
C VAL A 50 9.79 3.06 31.18
N THR A 51 8.48 2.96 30.96
CA THR A 51 7.49 3.70 31.76
C THR A 51 7.27 3.11 33.15
N PHE A 52 7.04 1.80 33.25
CA PHE A 52 6.68 1.17 34.52
C PHE A 52 7.88 0.78 35.38
N VAL A 53 9.01 0.40 34.76
CA VAL A 53 10.18 -0.06 35.53
C VAL A 53 11.18 1.08 35.73
N VAL A 54 11.53 1.81 34.67
CA VAL A 54 12.62 2.79 34.75
C VAL A 54 12.15 4.13 35.32
N ILE A 55 11.10 4.73 34.76
CA ILE A 55 10.67 6.08 35.16
C ILE A 55 10.12 6.08 36.59
N GLN A 56 9.40 5.02 36.98
CA GLN A 56 8.80 4.93 38.30
C GLN A 56 9.82 4.64 39.41
N ASP A 57 10.93 3.94 39.09
CA ASP A 57 12.03 3.69 40.02
C ASP A 57 13.00 4.87 40.11
N LEU A 58 13.24 5.57 39.00
CA LEU A 58 14.22 6.66 38.92
C LEU A 58 13.71 7.99 39.47
N ILE A 59 12.41 8.28 39.37
CA ILE A 59 11.85 9.60 39.69
C ILE A 59 10.86 9.50 40.85
N THR A 60 11.28 9.97 42.03
CA THR A 60 10.44 10.03 43.24
C THR A 60 9.51 11.25 43.27
N SER A 61 9.83 12.32 42.53
CA SER A 61 9.03 13.55 42.49
C SER A 61 7.96 13.51 41.41
N THR A 62 6.69 13.62 41.82
CA THR A 62 5.53 13.54 40.93
C THR A 62 5.56 14.59 39.81
N PHE A 63 6.04 15.81 40.11
CA PHE A 63 6.10 16.89 39.12
C PHE A 63 7.11 16.60 38.00
N LEU A 64 8.28 16.07 38.38
CA LEU A 64 9.33 15.71 37.44
C LEU A 64 8.88 14.51 36.58
N LEU A 65 8.20 13.54 37.20
CA LEU A 65 7.65 12.38 36.50
C LEU A 65 6.67 12.82 35.41
N LEU A 66 5.71 13.69 35.72
CA LEU A 66 4.73 14.17 34.74
C LEU A 66 5.39 14.92 33.57
N PHE A 67 6.40 15.75 33.86
CA PHE A 67 7.10 16.55 32.85
C PHE A 67 7.88 15.70 31.85
N PHE A 68 8.50 14.60 32.30
CA PHE A 68 9.21 13.67 31.40
C PHE A 68 8.26 12.66 30.73
N PHE A 69 7.19 12.26 31.42
CA PHE A 69 6.24 11.26 30.93
C PHE A 69 5.35 11.79 29.80
N ALA A 70 4.90 13.05 29.90
CA ALA A 70 4.02 13.67 28.91
C ALA A 70 4.60 13.70 27.48
N PRO A 71 5.80 14.27 27.22
CA PRO A 71 6.36 14.32 25.87
C PRO A 71 6.68 12.92 25.33
N TYR A 72 7.08 11.99 26.19
CA TYR A 72 7.35 10.61 25.82
C TYR A 72 6.11 9.92 25.23
N HIS A 73 4.94 10.13 25.83
CA HIS A 73 3.67 9.57 25.33
C HIS A 73 3.24 10.21 24.02
N VAL A 74 3.38 11.53 23.90
CA VAL A 74 3.04 12.24 22.67
C VAL A 74 3.87 11.72 21.49
N LEU A 75 5.18 11.53 21.68
CA LEU A 75 6.06 10.97 20.65
C LEU A 75 5.68 9.53 20.28
N PHE A 76 5.35 8.70 21.27
CA PHE A 76 4.89 7.32 21.05
C PHE A 76 3.59 7.27 20.24
N ILE A 77 2.59 8.07 20.62
CA ILE A 77 1.30 8.14 19.92
C ILE A 77 1.49 8.65 18.49
N LEU A 78 2.30 9.70 18.29
CA LEU A 78 2.62 10.22 16.95
C LEU A 78 3.35 9.19 16.08
N PHE A 79 4.25 8.42 16.68
CA PHE A 79 4.94 7.32 16.01
C PHE A 79 3.96 6.22 15.58
N LEU A 80 3.11 5.74 16.50
CA LEU A 80 2.09 4.73 16.19
C LEU A 80 1.13 5.22 15.11
N TRP A 81 0.69 6.47 15.20
CA TRP A 81 -0.20 7.10 14.23
C TRP A 81 0.41 7.13 12.82
N SER A 82 1.65 7.60 12.73
CA SER A 82 2.39 7.67 11.46
C SER A 82 2.66 6.27 10.89
N PHE A 83 3.00 5.33 11.76
CA PHE A 83 3.27 3.94 11.41
C PHE A 83 2.03 3.21 10.90
N TRP A 84 0.90 3.39 11.58
CA TRP A 84 -0.40 2.87 11.16
C TRP A 84 -0.79 3.47 9.80
N LYS A 85 -0.69 4.80 9.64
CA LYS A 85 -0.97 5.44 8.34
C LYS A 85 -0.10 4.87 7.21
N SER A 86 1.19 4.65 7.44
CA SER A 86 2.11 4.12 6.44
C SER A 86 1.78 2.68 6.03
N THR A 87 1.50 1.80 6.99
CA THR A 87 1.22 0.37 6.74
C THR A 87 -0.16 0.13 6.13
N TYR A 88 -1.13 0.98 6.42
CA TYR A 88 -2.48 0.91 5.84
C TYR A 88 -2.65 1.69 4.54
N THR A 89 -1.59 2.30 4.00
CA THR A 89 -1.68 2.97 2.69
C THR A 89 -1.93 1.93 1.62
N GLN A 90 -3.18 1.82 1.20
CA GLN A 90 -3.56 1.04 0.04
C GLN A 90 -2.82 1.60 -1.17
N ILE A 91 -2.04 0.73 -1.82
CA ILE A 91 -1.34 1.06 -3.06
C ILE A 91 -2.40 1.61 -4.01
N THR A 92 -2.32 2.91 -4.32
CA THR A 92 -3.29 3.55 -5.20
C THR A 92 -3.19 2.84 -6.54
N THR A 93 -4.24 2.13 -6.90
CA THR A 93 -4.36 1.49 -8.20
C THR A 93 -4.39 2.59 -9.25
N ILE A 94 -3.63 2.41 -10.33
CA ILE A 94 -3.58 3.32 -11.47
C ILE A 94 -5.02 3.66 -11.89
N PRO A 95 -5.36 4.93 -12.17
CA PRO A 95 -6.70 5.30 -12.63
C PRO A 95 -7.04 4.54 -13.91
N LYS A 96 -8.29 4.08 -14.05
CA LYS A 96 -8.76 3.31 -15.23
C LYS A 96 -8.50 4.02 -16.56
N ASN A 97 -8.35 5.34 -16.51
CA ASN A 97 -8.07 6.26 -17.60
C ASN A 97 -6.71 5.99 -18.28
N PHE A 98 -5.74 5.46 -17.52
CA PHE A 98 -4.40 5.13 -18.01
C PHE A 98 -4.31 3.71 -18.59
N TYR A 99 -5.39 2.92 -18.49
CA TYR A 99 -5.43 1.60 -19.13
C TYR A 99 -5.75 1.76 -20.61
N LEU A 100 -5.10 0.95 -21.43
CA LEU A 100 -5.40 0.83 -22.85
C LEU A 100 -6.80 0.22 -23.02
N THR A 101 -7.59 0.82 -23.92
CA THR A 101 -8.90 0.28 -24.30
C THR A 101 -8.71 -1.01 -25.09
N ALA A 102 -9.68 -1.93 -25.07
CA ALA A 102 -9.58 -3.22 -25.78
C ALA A 102 -9.23 -3.11 -27.27
N ASN A 103 -9.57 -2.00 -27.93
CA ASN A 103 -9.19 -1.73 -29.32
C ASN A 103 -7.73 -1.29 -29.45
N GLU A 104 -7.29 -0.38 -28.57
CA GLU A 104 -5.91 0.11 -28.50
C GLU A 104 -4.93 -1.01 -28.15
N THR A 105 -5.30 -1.91 -27.22
CA THR A 105 -4.48 -3.07 -26.85
C THR A 105 -4.28 -4.05 -28.00
N LYS A 106 -5.33 -4.28 -28.81
CA LYS A 106 -5.22 -5.18 -29.98
C LYS A 106 -4.29 -4.60 -31.03
N TYR A 107 -4.51 -3.32 -31.36
CA TYR A 107 -3.64 -2.60 -32.30
C TYR A 107 -2.19 -2.62 -31.82
N PHE A 108 -1.94 -2.37 -30.53
CA PHE A 108 -0.62 -2.41 -29.92
C PHE A 108 0.09 -3.79 -30.01
N ILE A 109 -0.66 -4.88 -29.86
CA ILE A 109 -0.13 -6.25 -29.96
C ILE A 109 0.15 -6.63 -31.42
N GLU A 110 -0.66 -6.12 -32.35
CA GLU A 110 -0.54 -6.36 -33.80
C GLU A 110 0.62 -5.58 -34.43
N LEU A 111 1.09 -4.51 -33.78
CA LEU A 111 2.33 -3.83 -34.15
C LEU A 111 3.54 -4.76 -33.94
N GLU A 112 4.18 -5.13 -35.04
CA GLU A 112 5.34 -6.04 -35.10
C GLU A 112 6.66 -5.33 -34.75
N ASN A 113 6.75 -4.03 -35.05
CA ASN A 113 7.92 -3.22 -34.81
C ASN A 113 7.84 -2.46 -33.46
N ASP A 114 8.93 -2.45 -32.71
CA ASP A 114 9.01 -1.80 -31.40
C ASP A 114 9.01 -0.26 -31.51
N HIS A 115 9.46 0.27 -32.65
CA HIS A 115 9.44 1.70 -32.91
C HIS A 115 8.00 2.23 -33.02
N ASP A 116 7.17 1.59 -33.84
CA ASP A 116 5.78 1.97 -34.08
C ASP A 116 4.95 1.82 -32.79
N ARG A 117 5.28 0.81 -31.98
CA ARG A 117 4.69 0.56 -30.66
C ARG A 117 4.97 1.70 -29.67
N SER A 118 6.20 2.19 -29.66
CA SER A 118 6.63 3.31 -28.81
C SER A 118 5.98 4.63 -29.24
N GLU A 119 5.88 4.88 -30.54
CA GLU A 119 5.19 6.04 -31.10
C GLU A 119 3.69 6.03 -30.74
N PHE A 120 3.05 4.87 -30.86
CA PHE A 120 1.64 4.72 -30.49
C PHE A 120 1.37 5.05 -29.01
N ILE A 121 2.23 4.60 -28.07
CA ILE A 121 2.09 4.98 -26.65
C ILE A 121 2.27 6.49 -26.43
N ASN A 122 3.23 7.10 -27.13
CA ASN A 122 3.45 8.56 -27.03
C ASN A 122 2.25 9.35 -27.56
N ASN A 123 1.62 8.91 -28.65
CA ASN A 123 0.42 9.55 -29.16
C ASN A 123 -0.78 9.39 -28.21
N LEU A 124 -0.88 8.23 -27.53
CA LEU A 124 -1.91 8.00 -26.51
C LEU A 124 -1.72 8.82 -25.23
N SER A 125 -0.48 9.07 -24.82
CA SER A 125 -0.22 9.90 -23.64
C SER A 125 -0.60 11.36 -23.89
N VAL A 126 -0.40 11.87 -25.11
CA VAL A 126 -0.80 13.23 -25.52
C VAL A 126 -2.32 13.39 -25.64
N THR A 127 -3.01 12.36 -26.12
CA THR A 127 -4.47 12.42 -26.37
C THR A 127 -5.34 12.19 -25.12
N LYS A 128 -4.82 11.53 -24.09
CA LYS A 128 -5.55 11.25 -22.83
C LYS A 128 -5.26 12.24 -21.68
N GLN A 129 -4.43 13.24 -21.93
CA GLN A 129 -4.11 14.33 -20.98
C GLN A 129 -5.18 15.43 -21.02
#